data_AF-A0A0D7A6F7-F1
#
_entry.id   AF-A0A0D7A6F7-F1
#
_cell.length_a   1.000
_cell.length_b   1.000
_cell.length_c   1.000
_cell.angle_alpha   90.00
_cell.angle_beta   90.00
_cell.angle_gamma   90.00
#
_symmetry.space_group_name_H-M   'P 1'
#
loop_
_entity.id
_entity.type
_entity.pdbx_description
1 polymer ?
#
loop_
_entity_poly.entity_id
_entity_poly.type
_entity_poly.pdbx_seq_one_letter_code
_entity_poly.pdbx_strand_id
1 'polypeptide(L)'
;MTELTAPRRSLHPQARPQARPADKIPLAEIVVALGIDIPQLELYTRVSKDLQNWIAESKRVFREAEGEAEKVTPELFVEYCRAQPEDQAEIKHQLDVTKTNARMQAKSDWYEWKLQWVEGLCATAERELAQLEEDSHTIQEMLALADENGVLEQEYQDLVKTLEAEQAEIAEIEACDQEYLEELKGEVEEQRRFIEDVEREISQVKSEIELKETRLREAEAEKQEIATAILLAKSRAEMHDRSEVELFQLKSELEALQEIHQLAVTKVSPDVFEYVYASQFKVSIPCRQYQPIPAKLDIGILDSFKAKVKDDFPRLTTVFLDVAKATVLAGKPDSVREIFQTLVDFWTGCSQLRGQLSLLSVSYPVQIEPVVLDGAPGFKADAKVLFRSIMAKAHISFTFPCAVISGWPYSIDSIVCDALVGYGPLNGDEIRDVVTKRLSSATATDNYACLLDACIEAQDVFGAQ
;
A
#
# COMPACT_ATOMS: atom_id res chain seq x y z
N MET A 1 11.74 46.19 -2.49
CA MET A 1 11.12 46.26 -3.82
C MET A 1 11.59 47.54 -4.46
N THR A 2 12.60 47.42 -5.30
CA THR A 2 13.46 48.51 -5.80
C THR A 2 12.69 49.43 -6.74
N GLU A 3 12.69 50.71 -6.40
CA GLU A 3 12.04 51.82 -7.10
C GLU A 3 12.65 52.01 -8.50
N LEU A 4 11.84 51.80 -9.55
CA LEU A 4 12.13 52.30 -10.90
C LEU A 4 11.85 53.80 -10.93
N THR A 5 12.75 54.57 -10.31
CA THR A 5 12.71 56.03 -10.32
C THR A 5 13.19 56.50 -11.68
N ALA A 6 12.26 56.73 -12.62
CA ALA A 6 12.57 57.38 -13.88
C ALA A 6 13.28 58.72 -13.60
N PRO A 7 14.49 58.96 -14.13
CA PRO A 7 15.21 60.19 -13.84
C PRO A 7 14.40 61.38 -14.34
N ARG A 8 13.95 62.23 -13.41
CA ARG A 8 13.40 63.55 -13.73
C ARG A 8 14.52 64.35 -14.40
N ARG A 9 14.55 64.37 -15.73
CA ARG A 9 15.41 65.30 -16.47
C ARG A 9 14.94 66.70 -16.12
N SER A 10 15.74 67.40 -15.33
CA SER A 10 15.50 68.79 -14.95
C SER A 10 15.29 69.63 -16.22
N LEU A 11 14.17 70.34 -16.31
CA LEU A 11 13.91 71.40 -17.30
C LEU A 11 14.76 72.65 -16.99
N HIS A 12 16.06 72.47 -16.80
CA HIS A 12 17.01 73.57 -16.86
C HIS A 12 17.21 73.87 -18.36
N PRO A 13 17.06 75.11 -18.85
CA PRO A 13 17.39 75.43 -20.24
C PRO A 13 18.90 75.30 -20.41
N GLN A 14 19.37 74.09 -20.66
CA GLN A 14 20.72 73.89 -21.15
C GLN A 14 20.75 74.42 -22.58
N ALA A 15 21.80 75.19 -22.89
CA ALA A 15 22.02 75.81 -24.19
C ALA A 15 21.74 74.78 -25.30
N ARG A 16 20.96 75.18 -26.32
CA ARG A 16 20.74 74.36 -27.51
C ARG A 16 22.11 73.87 -28.01
N PRO A 17 22.36 72.55 -28.07
CA PRO A 17 23.56 72.05 -28.71
C PRO A 17 23.58 72.61 -30.14
N GLN A 18 24.70 73.21 -30.55
CA GLN A 18 24.88 73.63 -31.94
C GLN A 18 24.71 72.41 -32.85
N ALA A 19 24.00 72.56 -33.96
CA ALA A 19 23.81 71.49 -34.93
C ALA A 19 25.19 70.99 -35.40
N ARG A 20 25.46 69.69 -35.23
CA ARG A 20 26.67 69.07 -35.77
C ARG A 20 26.59 69.09 -37.30
N PRO A 21 27.70 69.31 -38.02
CA PRO A 21 27.71 69.21 -39.48
C PRO A 21 27.39 67.77 -39.91
N ALA A 22 26.59 67.62 -40.99
CA ALA A 22 26.03 66.34 -41.43
C ALA A 22 27.10 65.26 -41.70
N ASP A 23 28.26 65.66 -42.23
CA ASP A 23 29.37 64.75 -42.58
C ASP A 23 30.02 64.06 -41.37
N LYS A 24 29.72 64.49 -40.14
CA LYS A 24 30.31 63.93 -38.91
C LYS A 24 29.35 63.05 -38.12
N ILE A 25 28.17 62.74 -38.66
CA ILE A 25 27.19 61.89 -37.99
C ILE A 25 27.40 60.45 -38.46
N PRO A 26 27.75 59.50 -37.58
CA PRO A 26 27.91 58.11 -37.96
C PRO A 26 26.56 57.53 -38.39
N LEU A 27 26.57 56.64 -39.38
CA LEU A 27 25.35 56.01 -39.92
C LEU A 27 24.53 55.32 -38.81
N ALA A 28 25.20 54.69 -37.85
CA ALA A 28 24.54 54.09 -36.69
C ALA A 28 23.69 55.09 -35.88
N GLU A 29 24.15 56.34 -35.71
CA GLU A 29 23.38 57.38 -34.99
C GLU A 29 22.15 57.80 -35.81
N ILE A 30 22.24 57.81 -37.15
CA ILE A 30 21.11 58.13 -38.04
C ILE A 30 20.05 57.02 -37.97
N VAL A 31 20.47 55.75 -38.01
CA VAL A 31 19.56 54.60 -37.96
C VAL A 31 18.85 54.53 -36.61
N VAL A 32 19.56 54.73 -35.50
CA VAL A 32 18.93 54.78 -34.16
C VAL A 32 17.92 55.93 -34.07
N ALA A 33 18.26 57.10 -34.63
CA ALA A 33 17.34 58.22 -34.64
C ALA A 33 16.07 57.92 -35.45
N LEU A 34 16.19 57.24 -36.60
CA LEU A 34 15.06 56.86 -37.45
C LEU A 34 14.19 55.77 -36.81
N GLY A 35 14.79 54.73 -36.25
CA GLY A 35 14.06 53.57 -35.72
C GLY A 35 13.47 53.77 -34.33
N ILE A 36 14.04 54.67 -33.51
CA ILE A 36 13.65 54.82 -32.09
C ILE A 36 13.24 56.26 -31.77
N ASP A 37 14.12 57.24 -31.99
CA ASP A 37 13.90 58.60 -31.48
C ASP A 37 12.74 59.30 -32.20
N ILE A 38 12.64 59.16 -33.52
CA ILE A 38 11.56 59.77 -34.31
C ILE A 38 10.19 59.17 -33.94
N PRO A 39 9.98 57.83 -33.95
CA PRO A 39 8.73 57.23 -33.51
C PRO A 39 8.33 57.62 -32.09
N GLN A 40 9.30 57.74 -31.18
CA GLN A 40 9.04 58.19 -29.80
C GLN A 40 8.55 59.64 -29.76
N LEU A 41 9.15 60.55 -30.53
CA LEU A 41 8.72 61.94 -30.63
C LEU A 41 7.33 62.10 -31.27
N GLU A 42 7.03 61.29 -32.29
CA GLU A 42 5.72 61.25 -32.92
C GLU A 42 4.65 60.78 -31.93
N LEU A 43 4.94 59.73 -31.17
CA LEU A 43 4.03 59.23 -30.13
C LEU A 43 3.77 60.29 -29.06
N TYR A 44 4.81 60.96 -28.55
CA TYR A 44 4.62 62.04 -27.58
C TYR A 44 3.76 63.19 -28.13
N THR A 45 3.93 63.52 -29.41
CA THR A 45 3.12 64.55 -30.07
C THR A 45 1.66 64.11 -30.17
N ARG A 46 1.40 62.85 -30.51
CA ARG A 46 0.04 62.29 -30.57
C ARG A 46 -0.60 62.22 -29.18
N VAL A 47 0.08 61.63 -28.21
CA VAL A 47 -0.40 61.51 -26.83
C VAL A 47 -0.71 62.87 -26.22
N SER A 48 0.13 63.88 -26.48
CA SER A 48 -0.13 65.24 -26.01
C SER A 48 -1.44 65.82 -26.58
N LYS A 49 -1.75 65.56 -27.85
CA LYS A 49 -3.01 66.01 -28.47
C LYS A 49 -4.21 65.25 -27.89
N ASP A 50 -4.09 63.93 -27.74
CA ASP A 50 -5.16 63.09 -27.20
C ASP A 50 -5.50 63.48 -25.75
N LEU A 51 -4.48 63.74 -24.92
CA LEU A 51 -4.67 64.24 -23.56
C LEU A 51 -5.33 65.63 -23.52
N GLN A 52 -4.94 66.54 -24.42
CA GLN A 52 -5.58 67.85 -24.52
C GLN A 52 -7.07 67.72 -24.88
N ASN A 53 -7.39 66.85 -25.83
CA ASN A 53 -8.78 66.55 -26.21
C ASN A 53 -9.56 65.95 -25.04
N TRP A 54 -8.97 64.99 -24.32
CA TRP A 54 -9.62 64.35 -23.17
C TRP A 54 -9.85 65.32 -22.01
N ILE A 55 -8.92 66.24 -21.76
CA ILE A 55 -9.09 67.31 -20.77
C ILE A 55 -10.21 68.27 -21.19
N ALA A 56 -10.28 68.64 -22.48
CA ALA A 56 -11.33 69.51 -22.99
C ALA A 56 -12.71 68.87 -22.86
N GLU A 57 -12.81 67.58 -23.19
CA GLU A 57 -14.04 66.80 -23.07
C GLU A 57 -14.45 66.61 -21.60
N SER A 58 -13.51 66.25 -20.72
CA SER A 58 -13.77 66.15 -19.28
C SER A 58 -14.31 67.47 -18.71
N LYS A 59 -13.74 68.62 -19.12
CA LYS A 59 -14.26 69.94 -18.73
C LYS A 59 -15.65 70.24 -19.29
N ARG A 60 -16.03 69.66 -20.43
CA ARG A 60 -17.39 69.78 -20.98
C ARG A 60 -18.37 68.97 -20.13
N VAL A 61 -18.05 67.70 -19.88
CA VAL A 61 -18.87 66.79 -19.05
C VAL A 61 -19.04 67.34 -17.63
N PHE A 62 -17.99 67.86 -16.99
CA PHE A 62 -18.11 68.48 -15.67
C PHE A 62 -19.07 69.68 -15.66
N ARG A 63 -19.02 70.53 -16.70
CA ARG A 63 -19.93 71.68 -16.81
C ARG A 63 -21.38 71.26 -17.05
N GLU A 64 -21.60 70.19 -17.81
CA GLU A 64 -22.94 69.63 -18.02
C GLU A 64 -23.49 69.04 -16.72
N ALA A 65 -22.67 68.26 -15.99
CA ALA A 65 -23.05 67.71 -14.69
C ALA A 65 -23.32 68.80 -13.64
N GLU A 66 -22.53 69.88 -13.60
CA GLU A 66 -22.79 71.04 -12.74
C GLU A 66 -24.14 71.71 -13.10
N GLY A 67 -24.42 71.90 -14.39
CA GLY A 67 -25.69 72.48 -14.85
C GLY A 67 -26.90 71.59 -14.58
N GLU A 68 -26.74 70.26 -14.61
CA GLU A 68 -27.80 69.31 -14.22
C GLU A 68 -28.02 69.33 -12.70
N ALA A 69 -26.94 69.31 -11.91
CA ALA A 69 -27.01 69.36 -10.46
C ALA A 69 -27.60 70.67 -9.92
N GLU A 70 -27.41 71.79 -10.64
CA GLU A 70 -28.05 73.07 -10.31
C GLU A 70 -29.57 73.02 -10.52
N LYS A 71 -30.03 72.35 -11.59
CA LYS A 71 -31.47 72.21 -11.89
C LYS A 71 -32.16 71.23 -10.94
N VAL A 72 -31.52 70.10 -10.68
CA VAL A 72 -32.04 69.05 -9.81
C VAL A 72 -30.91 68.62 -8.88
N THR A 73 -31.00 69.05 -7.62
CA THR A 73 -30.00 68.67 -6.61
C THR A 73 -30.03 67.14 -6.41
N PRO A 74 -28.92 66.42 -6.62
CA PRO A 74 -28.89 64.98 -6.46
C PRO A 74 -29.28 64.56 -5.04
N GLU A 75 -30.03 63.46 -4.92
CA GLU A 75 -30.63 63.00 -3.67
C GLU A 75 -29.60 62.84 -2.54
N LEU A 76 -28.39 62.37 -2.87
CA LEU A 76 -27.29 62.20 -1.92
C LEU A 76 -26.92 63.51 -1.18
N PHE A 77 -26.99 64.67 -1.86
CA PHE A 77 -26.73 65.96 -1.22
C PHE A 77 -27.89 66.39 -0.33
N VAL A 78 -29.13 66.05 -0.69
CA VAL A 78 -30.32 66.31 0.14
C VAL A 78 -30.30 65.45 1.40
N GLU A 79 -29.93 64.17 1.27
CA GLU A 79 -29.73 63.24 2.39
C GLU A 79 -28.63 63.73 3.33
N TYR A 80 -27.48 64.15 2.79
CA TYR A 80 -26.40 64.74 3.58
C TYR A 80 -26.86 65.97 4.39
N CYS A 81 -27.63 66.88 3.77
CA CYS A 81 -28.16 68.07 4.45
C CYS A 81 -29.17 67.75 5.56
N ARG A 82 -29.90 66.62 5.47
CA ARG A 82 -30.91 66.21 6.46
C ARG A 82 -30.37 65.26 7.54
N ALA A 83 -29.23 64.63 7.29
CA ALA A 83 -28.60 63.66 8.18
C ALA A 83 -28.08 64.30 9.47
N GLN A 84 -27.97 63.50 10.54
CA GLN A 84 -27.34 63.89 11.82
C GLN A 84 -25.81 63.99 11.67
N PRO A 85 -25.07 64.68 12.55
CA PRO A 85 -23.63 64.91 12.38
C PRO A 85 -22.79 63.62 12.30
N GLU A 86 -23.21 62.54 12.95
CA GLU A 86 -22.54 61.23 12.87
C GLU A 86 -22.75 60.60 11.47
N ASP A 87 -23.99 60.55 10.99
CA ASP A 87 -24.32 60.05 9.66
C ASP A 87 -23.69 60.89 8.54
N GLN A 88 -23.59 62.22 8.72
CA GLN A 88 -22.88 63.11 7.80
C GLN A 88 -21.39 62.75 7.71
N ALA A 89 -20.75 62.41 8.83
CA ALA A 89 -19.34 61.99 8.82
C ALA A 89 -19.16 60.67 8.06
N GLU A 90 -20.10 59.74 8.18
CA GLU A 90 -20.09 58.48 7.44
C GLU A 90 -20.30 58.67 5.94
N ILE A 91 -21.32 59.44 5.53
CA ILE A 91 -21.57 59.76 4.11
C ILE A 91 -20.34 60.44 3.49
N LYS A 92 -19.73 61.39 4.21
CA LYS A 92 -18.51 62.06 3.77
C LYS A 92 -17.35 61.07 3.63
N HIS A 93 -17.18 60.14 4.59
CA HIS A 93 -16.16 59.11 4.51
C HIS A 93 -16.37 58.21 3.29
N GLN A 94 -17.60 57.76 3.01
CA GLN A 94 -17.91 56.95 1.84
C GLN A 94 -17.67 57.72 0.52
N LEU A 95 -17.98 59.01 0.47
CA LEU A 95 -17.65 59.87 -0.67
C LEU A 95 -16.14 60.03 -0.85
N ASP A 96 -15.38 60.20 0.23
CA ASP A 96 -13.93 60.26 0.18
C ASP A 96 -13.33 58.93 -0.30
N VAL A 97 -13.84 57.79 0.17
CA VAL A 97 -13.46 56.46 -0.32
C VAL A 97 -13.77 56.33 -1.81
N THR A 98 -14.99 56.68 -2.24
CA THR A 98 -15.38 56.63 -3.66
C THR A 98 -14.49 57.52 -4.53
N LYS A 99 -14.18 58.73 -4.05
CA LYS A 99 -13.26 59.67 -4.71
C LYS A 99 -11.84 59.11 -4.80
N THR A 100 -11.34 58.48 -3.73
CA THR A 100 -10.01 57.83 -3.78
C THR A 100 -10.00 56.63 -4.72
N ASN A 101 -11.07 55.82 -4.75
CA ASN A 101 -11.23 54.70 -5.67
C ASN A 101 -11.25 55.19 -7.13
N ALA A 102 -12.08 56.17 -7.46
CA ALA A 102 -12.14 56.75 -8.82
C ALA A 102 -10.78 57.34 -9.25
N ARG A 103 -10.04 57.98 -8.33
CA ARG A 103 -8.67 58.45 -8.61
C ARG A 103 -7.70 57.30 -8.85
N MET A 104 -7.83 56.20 -8.11
CA MET A 104 -6.99 55.00 -8.29
C MET A 104 -7.32 54.29 -9.60
N GLN A 105 -8.59 54.19 -9.98
CA GLN A 105 -9.03 53.66 -11.27
C GLN A 105 -8.49 54.51 -12.43
N ALA A 106 -8.69 55.83 -12.41
CA ALA A 106 -8.14 56.72 -13.45
C ALA A 106 -6.60 56.64 -13.52
N LYS A 107 -5.92 56.44 -12.39
CA LYS A 107 -4.47 56.19 -12.37
C LYS A 107 -4.14 54.84 -13.02
N SER A 108 -4.91 53.79 -12.74
CA SER A 108 -4.76 52.47 -13.37
C SER A 108 -4.91 52.58 -14.89
N ASP A 109 -6.00 53.18 -15.36
CA ASP A 109 -6.29 53.35 -16.79
C ASP A 109 -5.17 54.15 -17.49
N TRP A 110 -4.64 55.18 -16.82
CA TRP A 110 -3.48 55.93 -17.32
C TRP A 110 -2.23 55.06 -17.48
N TYR A 111 -1.93 54.20 -16.50
CA TYR A 111 -0.80 53.28 -16.61
C TYR A 111 -1.03 52.21 -17.67
N GLU A 112 -2.26 51.74 -17.86
CA GLU A 112 -2.62 50.79 -18.90
C GLU A 112 -2.43 51.41 -20.30
N TRP A 113 -2.94 52.63 -20.53
CA TRP A 113 -2.71 53.35 -21.79
C TRP A 113 -1.22 53.61 -22.04
N LYS A 114 -0.50 54.03 -20.99
CA LYS A 114 0.95 54.23 -21.09
C LYS A 114 1.68 52.94 -21.43
N LEU A 115 1.26 51.81 -20.86
CA LEU A 115 1.84 50.51 -21.16
C LEU A 115 1.64 50.15 -22.63
N GLN A 116 0.41 50.26 -23.15
CA GLN A 116 0.10 50.01 -24.56
C GLN A 116 0.95 50.87 -25.52
N TRP A 117 1.20 52.12 -25.16
CA TRP A 117 2.07 53.02 -25.94
C TRP A 117 3.53 52.59 -25.93
N VAL A 118 4.06 52.18 -24.77
CA VAL A 118 5.43 51.68 -24.65
C VAL A 118 5.59 50.36 -25.39
N GLU A 119 4.62 49.44 -25.27
CA GLU A 119 4.60 48.18 -26.01
C GLU A 119 4.59 48.41 -27.52
N GLY A 120 3.82 49.38 -28.01
CA GLY A 120 3.83 49.78 -29.42
C GLY A 120 5.19 50.31 -29.91
N LEU A 121 5.90 51.09 -29.07
CA LEU A 121 7.26 51.53 -29.37
C LEU A 121 8.26 50.38 -29.39
N CYS A 122 8.18 49.48 -28.40
CA CYS A 122 9.01 48.27 -28.36
C CYS A 122 8.80 47.41 -29.61
N ALA A 123 7.56 47.17 -30.01
CA ALA A 123 7.24 46.41 -31.21
C ALA A 123 7.76 47.08 -32.50
N THR A 124 7.84 48.41 -32.51
CA THR A 124 8.44 49.14 -33.64
C THR A 124 9.96 48.99 -33.65
N ALA A 125 10.61 49.18 -32.50
CA ALA A 125 12.05 48.99 -32.36
C ALA A 125 12.50 47.56 -32.66
N GLU A 126 11.74 46.55 -32.24
CA GLU A 126 11.99 45.14 -32.55
C GLU A 126 11.89 44.85 -34.04
N ARG A 127 10.91 45.46 -34.74
CA ARG A 127 10.77 45.33 -36.19
C ARG A 127 11.96 45.92 -36.94
N GLU A 128 12.38 47.13 -36.55
CA GLU A 128 13.54 47.79 -37.16
C GLU A 128 14.83 47.01 -36.88
N LEU A 129 14.99 46.43 -35.68
CA LEU A 129 16.11 45.56 -35.35
C LEU A 129 16.14 44.31 -36.25
N ALA A 130 15.01 43.64 -36.44
CA ALA A 130 14.92 42.47 -37.31
C ALA A 130 15.29 42.79 -38.76
N GLN A 131 14.89 43.96 -39.26
CA GLN A 131 15.27 44.42 -40.61
C GLN A 131 16.79 44.67 -40.71
N LEU A 132 17.40 45.27 -39.68
CA LEU A 132 18.86 45.48 -39.65
C LEU A 132 19.65 44.16 -39.55
N GLU A 133 19.11 43.15 -38.88
CA GLU A 133 19.71 41.81 -38.83
C GLU A 133 19.63 41.11 -40.20
N GLU A 134 18.51 41.24 -40.90
CA GLU A 134 18.34 40.74 -42.28
C GLU A 134 19.31 41.42 -43.26
N ASP A 135 19.45 42.75 -43.16
CA ASP A 135 20.43 43.51 -43.95
C ASP A 135 21.86 43.05 -43.64
N SER A 136 22.19 42.82 -42.36
CA SER A 136 23.51 42.31 -41.96
C SER A 136 23.79 40.92 -42.54
N HIS A 137 22.80 40.03 -42.56
CA HIS A 137 22.94 38.70 -43.16
C HIS A 137 23.21 38.80 -44.66
N THR A 138 22.42 39.62 -45.36
CA THR A 138 22.58 39.86 -46.79
C THR A 138 23.98 40.40 -47.12
N ILE A 139 24.51 41.32 -46.31
CA ILE A 139 25.86 41.85 -46.49
C ILE A 139 26.92 40.75 -46.26
N GLN A 140 26.73 39.87 -45.28
CA GLN A 140 27.65 38.75 -45.04
C GLN A 140 27.68 37.75 -46.19
N GLU A 141 26.51 37.42 -46.77
CA GLU A 141 26.43 36.58 -47.97
C GLU A 141 27.17 37.22 -49.15
N MET A 142 26.96 38.52 -49.37
CA MET A 142 27.67 39.25 -50.43
C MET A 142 29.18 39.30 -50.21
N LEU A 143 29.64 39.39 -48.96
CA LEU A 143 31.07 39.31 -48.62
C LEU A 143 31.63 37.91 -48.86
N ALA A 144 30.91 36.85 -48.51
CA ALA A 144 31.33 35.47 -48.78
C ALA A 144 31.46 35.21 -50.29
N LEU A 145 30.51 35.69 -51.09
CA LEU A 145 30.58 35.66 -52.56
C LEU A 145 31.77 36.47 -53.11
N ALA A 146 32.12 37.58 -52.48
CA ALA A 146 33.29 38.37 -52.87
C ALA A 146 34.61 37.64 -52.53
N ASP A 147 34.67 36.96 -51.38
CA ASP A 147 35.83 36.15 -50.98
C ASP A 147 36.00 34.92 -51.90
N GLU A 148 34.90 34.27 -52.30
CA GLU A 148 34.92 33.18 -53.30
C GLU A 148 35.50 33.63 -54.64
N ASN A 149 35.19 34.85 -55.10
CA ASN A 149 35.79 35.41 -56.31
C ASN A 149 37.31 35.63 -56.15
N GLY A 150 37.77 36.00 -54.96
CA GLY A 150 39.20 36.12 -54.66
C GLY A 150 39.93 34.76 -54.70
N VAL A 151 39.27 33.69 -54.23
CA VAL A 151 39.78 32.32 -54.38
C VAL A 151 39.79 31.90 -55.85
N LEU A 152 38.76 32.23 -56.61
CA LEU A 152 38.68 31.93 -58.04
C LEU A 152 39.80 32.64 -58.86
N GLU A 153 40.17 33.87 -58.48
CA GLU A 153 41.31 34.57 -59.08
C GLU A 153 42.65 33.90 -58.74
N GLN A 154 42.80 33.34 -57.53
CA GLN A 154 43.99 32.57 -57.15
C GLN A 154 44.04 31.23 -57.88
N GLU A 155 42.92 30.49 -57.92
CA GLU A 155 42.80 29.24 -58.68
C GLU A 155 43.08 29.46 -60.17
N TYR A 156 42.61 30.57 -60.75
CA TYR A 156 42.92 30.93 -62.13
C TYR A 156 44.42 31.16 -62.34
N GLN A 157 45.10 31.88 -61.44
CA GLN A 157 46.55 32.10 -61.53
C GLN A 157 47.36 30.82 -61.36
N ASP A 158 46.95 29.95 -60.44
CA ASP A 158 47.63 28.68 -60.21
C ASP A 158 47.39 27.70 -61.36
N LEU A 159 46.19 27.69 -61.95
CA LEU A 159 45.87 26.88 -63.13
C LEU A 159 46.72 27.29 -64.35
N VAL A 160 46.94 28.60 -64.55
CA VAL A 160 47.81 29.10 -65.63
C VAL A 160 49.25 28.65 -65.42
N LYS A 161 49.78 28.72 -64.18
CA LYS A 161 51.13 28.23 -63.86
C LYS A 161 51.25 26.72 -64.07
N THR A 162 50.26 25.93 -63.64
CA THR A 162 50.27 24.48 -63.89
C THR A 162 50.18 24.18 -65.37
N LEU A 163 49.41 24.93 -66.16
CA LEU A 163 49.32 24.73 -67.60
C LEU A 163 50.65 25.04 -68.31
N GLU A 164 51.38 26.08 -67.87
CA GLU A 164 52.72 26.37 -68.36
C GLU A 164 53.74 25.28 -67.96
N ALA A 165 53.65 24.75 -66.74
CA ALA A 165 54.51 23.66 -66.27
C ALA A 165 54.21 22.34 -67.00
N GLU A 166 52.95 21.98 -67.17
CA GLU A 166 52.50 20.79 -67.91
C GLU A 166 52.89 20.89 -69.39
N GLN A 167 52.83 22.06 -70.01
CA GLN A 167 53.33 22.26 -71.39
C GLN A 167 54.85 22.05 -71.48
N ALA A 168 55.60 22.42 -70.44
CA ALA A 168 57.04 22.16 -70.36
C ALA A 168 57.34 20.67 -70.10
N GLU A 169 56.58 20.02 -69.21
CA GLU A 169 56.71 18.58 -68.93
C GLU A 169 56.30 17.73 -70.14
N ILE A 170 55.24 18.09 -70.87
CA ILE A 170 54.85 17.41 -72.11
C ILE A 170 55.97 17.53 -73.14
N ALA A 171 56.59 18.71 -73.29
CA ALA A 171 57.73 18.88 -74.18
C ALA A 171 58.96 18.08 -73.73
N GLU A 172 59.15 17.86 -72.43
CA GLU A 172 60.23 17.05 -71.87
C GLU A 172 59.95 15.54 -71.99
N ILE A 173 58.69 15.12 -71.82
CA ILE A 173 58.22 13.75 -71.99
C ILE A 173 58.29 13.35 -73.46
N GLU A 174 57.89 14.23 -74.38
CA GLU A 174 58.05 14.03 -75.84
C GLU A 174 59.52 13.95 -76.26
N ALA A 175 60.44 14.55 -75.48
CA ALA A 175 61.88 14.47 -75.69
C ALA A 175 62.53 13.25 -75.00
N CYS A 176 61.83 12.56 -74.10
CA CYS A 176 62.31 11.39 -73.39
C CYS A 176 62.06 10.08 -74.15
N ASP A 177 62.75 9.02 -73.72
CA ASP A 177 62.66 7.69 -74.33
C ASP A 177 61.31 7.03 -74.05
N GLN A 178 60.46 6.98 -75.08
CA GLN A 178 59.09 6.51 -75.00
C GLN A 178 58.99 5.02 -74.64
N GLU A 179 59.99 4.19 -74.97
CA GLU A 179 59.98 2.76 -74.63
C GLU A 179 60.09 2.54 -73.11
N TYR A 180 60.90 3.35 -72.42
CA TYR A 180 61.03 3.29 -70.96
C TYR A 180 59.75 3.75 -70.24
N LEU A 181 59.05 4.74 -70.80
CA LEU A 181 57.76 5.19 -70.26
C LEU A 181 56.66 4.15 -70.43
N GLU A 182 56.67 3.36 -71.50
CA GLU A 182 55.75 2.25 -71.69
C GLU A 182 56.01 1.10 -70.69
N GLU A 183 57.28 0.81 -70.37
CA GLU A 183 57.65 -0.15 -69.32
C GLU A 183 57.16 0.30 -67.94
N LEU A 184 57.39 1.57 -67.58
CA LEU A 184 56.95 2.14 -66.30
C LEU A 184 55.42 2.18 -66.18
N LYS A 185 54.70 2.47 -67.29
CA LYS A 185 53.23 2.36 -67.34
C LYS A 185 52.76 0.93 -67.09
N GLY A 186 53.47 -0.06 -67.66
CA GLY A 186 53.22 -1.47 -67.37
C GLY A 186 53.36 -1.80 -65.89
N GLU A 187 54.44 -1.35 -65.24
CA GLU A 187 54.67 -1.57 -63.81
C GLU A 187 53.60 -0.89 -62.93
N VAL A 188 53.17 0.32 -63.31
CA VAL A 188 52.07 1.04 -62.63
C VAL A 188 50.74 0.30 -62.78
N GLU A 189 50.45 -0.26 -63.94
CA GLU A 189 49.24 -1.08 -64.14
C GLU A 189 49.27 -2.36 -63.30
N GLU A 190 50.42 -3.01 -63.18
CA GLU A 190 50.59 -4.17 -62.30
C GLU A 190 50.39 -3.81 -60.83
N GLN A 191 50.97 -2.69 -60.38
CA GLN A 191 50.77 -2.19 -59.02
C GLN A 191 49.31 -1.79 -58.75
N ARG A 192 48.62 -1.19 -59.74
CA ARG A 192 47.18 -0.87 -59.63
C ARG A 192 46.35 -2.14 -59.46
N ARG A 193 46.62 -3.19 -60.25
CA ARG A 193 45.94 -4.49 -60.09
C ARG A 193 46.18 -5.09 -58.71
N PHE A 194 47.41 -4.99 -58.20
CA PHE A 194 47.73 -5.43 -56.86
C PHE A 194 46.97 -4.64 -55.78
N ILE A 195 46.87 -3.31 -55.92
CA ILE A 195 46.08 -2.47 -55.00
C ILE A 195 44.61 -2.87 -55.04
N GLU A 196 44.03 -3.07 -56.22
CA GLU A 196 42.63 -3.52 -56.36
C GLU A 196 42.38 -4.89 -55.73
N ASP A 197 43.33 -5.82 -55.83
CA ASP A 197 43.26 -7.12 -55.18
C ASP A 197 43.29 -6.97 -53.65
N VAL A 198 44.20 -6.13 -53.12
CA VAL A 198 44.30 -5.84 -51.68
C VAL A 198 43.05 -5.11 -51.16
N GLU A 199 42.49 -4.17 -51.91
CA GLU A 199 41.23 -3.50 -51.54
C GLU A 199 40.06 -4.48 -51.49
N ARG A 200 40.00 -5.43 -52.44
CA ARG A 200 39.03 -6.54 -52.40
C ARG A 200 39.22 -7.41 -51.16
N GLU A 201 40.45 -7.79 -50.82
CA GLU A 201 40.72 -8.53 -49.57
C GLU A 201 40.32 -7.74 -48.32
N ILE A 202 40.63 -6.44 -48.26
CA ILE A 202 40.23 -5.56 -47.15
C ILE A 202 38.71 -5.50 -47.04
N SER A 203 37.99 -5.40 -48.16
CA SER A 203 36.52 -5.38 -48.15
C SER A 203 35.92 -6.69 -47.65
N GLN A 204 36.52 -7.84 -48.02
CA GLN A 204 36.10 -9.16 -47.54
C GLN A 204 36.35 -9.29 -46.05
N VAL A 205 37.55 -8.95 -45.57
CA VAL A 205 37.91 -9.00 -44.15
C VAL A 205 37.01 -8.08 -43.32
N LYS A 206 36.69 -6.87 -43.81
CA LYS A 206 35.73 -5.97 -43.14
C LYS A 206 34.35 -6.61 -43.02
N SER A 207 33.85 -7.23 -44.09
CA SER A 207 32.56 -7.92 -44.05
C SER A 207 32.54 -9.10 -43.08
N GLU A 208 33.66 -9.85 -42.97
CA GLU A 208 33.80 -10.93 -42.00
C GLU A 208 33.87 -10.41 -40.56
N ILE A 209 34.52 -9.26 -40.32
CA ILE A 209 34.54 -8.60 -39.02
C ILE A 209 33.13 -8.18 -38.61
N GLU A 210 32.40 -7.50 -39.49
CA GLU A 210 31.03 -7.08 -39.23
C GLU A 210 30.12 -8.27 -38.88
N LEU A 211 30.26 -9.37 -39.62
CA LEU A 211 29.50 -10.60 -39.39
C LEU A 211 29.89 -11.28 -38.07
N LYS A 212 31.16 -11.21 -37.66
CA LYS A 212 31.60 -11.72 -36.36
C LYS A 212 31.13 -10.83 -35.21
N GLU A 213 31.12 -9.51 -35.39
CA GLU A 213 30.63 -8.55 -34.39
C GLU A 213 29.11 -8.65 -34.18
N THR A 214 28.34 -8.89 -35.23
CA THR A 214 26.89 -9.17 -35.09
C THR A 214 26.65 -10.46 -34.32
N ARG A 215 27.35 -11.54 -34.66
CA ARG A 215 27.27 -12.82 -33.92
C ARG A 215 27.71 -12.69 -32.46
N LEU A 216 28.73 -11.88 -32.18
CA LEU A 216 29.16 -11.60 -30.81
C LEU A 216 28.05 -10.90 -30.02
N ARG A 217 27.43 -9.87 -30.61
CA ARG A 217 26.31 -9.15 -29.98
C ARG A 217 25.10 -10.04 -29.73
N GLU A 218 24.76 -10.92 -30.68
CA GLU A 218 23.69 -11.91 -30.51
C GLU A 218 24.01 -12.88 -29.35
N ALA A 219 25.22 -13.43 -29.31
CA ALA A 219 25.65 -14.32 -28.24
C ALA A 219 25.70 -13.63 -26.86
N GLU A 220 26.07 -12.34 -26.80
CA GLU A 220 26.04 -11.55 -25.58
C GLU A 220 24.61 -11.29 -25.10
N ALA A 221 23.67 -11.02 -26.01
CA ALA A 221 22.26 -10.89 -25.69
C ALA A 221 21.68 -12.19 -25.16
N GLU A 222 21.93 -13.33 -25.83
CA GLU A 222 21.51 -14.65 -25.36
C GLU A 222 22.09 -14.97 -23.98
N LYS A 223 23.37 -14.66 -23.75
CA LYS A 223 24.01 -14.82 -22.43
C LYS A 223 23.30 -14.01 -21.35
N GLN A 224 22.93 -12.77 -21.63
CA GLN A 224 22.20 -11.92 -20.69
C GLN A 224 20.81 -12.49 -20.39
N GLU A 225 20.07 -12.89 -21.41
CA GLU A 225 18.75 -13.52 -21.25
C GLU A 225 18.84 -14.78 -20.38
N ILE A 226 19.77 -15.69 -20.68
CA ILE A 226 19.98 -16.91 -19.89
C ILE A 226 20.38 -16.56 -18.44
N ALA A 227 21.24 -15.57 -18.23
CA ALA A 227 21.62 -15.14 -16.89
C ALA A 227 20.42 -14.61 -16.08
N THR A 228 19.53 -13.82 -16.71
CA THR A 228 18.31 -13.36 -16.03
C THR A 228 17.36 -14.51 -15.73
N ALA A 229 17.20 -15.48 -16.65
CA ALA A 229 16.39 -16.67 -16.43
C ALA A 229 16.91 -17.52 -15.26
N ILE A 230 18.24 -17.67 -15.13
CA ILE A 230 18.88 -18.36 -14.00
C ILE A 230 18.61 -17.62 -12.69
N LEU A 231 18.72 -16.28 -12.66
CA LEU A 231 18.44 -15.49 -11.46
C LEU A 231 16.98 -15.63 -11.01
N LEU A 232 16.03 -15.57 -11.95
CA LEU A 232 14.61 -15.77 -11.66
C LEU A 232 14.33 -17.18 -11.14
N ALA A 233 14.95 -18.21 -11.73
CA ALA A 233 14.82 -19.59 -11.28
C ALA A 233 15.38 -19.77 -9.86
N LYS A 234 16.54 -19.18 -9.55
CA LYS A 234 17.13 -19.21 -8.21
C LYS A 234 16.25 -18.52 -7.17
N SER A 235 15.71 -17.34 -7.49
CA SER A 235 14.79 -16.64 -6.59
C SER A 235 13.53 -17.46 -6.29
N ARG A 236 12.98 -18.17 -7.29
CA ARG A 236 11.84 -19.09 -7.06
C ARG A 236 12.21 -20.28 -6.18
N ALA A 237 13.40 -20.84 -6.34
CA ALA A 237 13.89 -21.92 -5.48
C ALA A 237 14.06 -21.45 -4.02
N GLU A 238 14.67 -20.30 -3.80
CA GLU A 238 14.83 -19.73 -2.45
C GLU A 238 13.48 -19.42 -1.77
N MET A 239 12.46 -19.01 -2.53
CA MET A 239 11.11 -18.85 -2.00
C MET A 239 10.47 -20.19 -1.60
N HIS A 240 10.74 -21.26 -2.35
CA HIS A 240 10.27 -22.61 -2.01
C HIS A 240 10.94 -23.12 -0.72
N ASP A 241 12.26 -22.94 -0.57
CA ASP A 241 12.99 -23.36 0.62
C ASP A 241 12.50 -22.64 1.89
N ARG A 242 12.16 -21.35 1.80
CA ARG A 242 11.55 -20.62 2.91
C ARG A 242 10.18 -21.18 3.27
N SER A 243 9.39 -21.56 2.27
CA SER A 243 8.08 -22.20 2.50
C SER A 243 8.23 -23.55 3.21
N GLU A 244 9.25 -24.36 2.90
CA GLU A 244 9.49 -25.62 3.61
C GLU A 244 9.84 -25.40 5.09
N VAL A 245 10.64 -24.38 5.41
CA VAL A 245 10.97 -24.02 6.79
C VAL A 245 9.73 -23.55 7.55
N GLU A 246 8.91 -22.70 6.94
CA GLU A 246 7.64 -22.25 7.52
C GLU A 246 6.66 -23.41 7.74
N LEU A 247 6.56 -24.34 6.78
CA LEU A 247 5.74 -25.55 6.92
C LEU A 247 6.21 -26.43 8.07
N PHE A 248 7.53 -26.57 8.26
CA PHE A 248 8.08 -27.34 9.37
C PHE A 248 7.81 -26.67 10.73
N GLN A 249 7.96 -25.35 10.80
CA GLN A 249 7.63 -24.57 12.00
C GLN A 249 6.14 -24.71 12.34
N LEU A 250 5.25 -24.48 11.37
CA LEU A 250 3.82 -24.58 11.57
C LEU A 250 3.37 -25.99 11.96
N LYS A 251 4.04 -27.02 11.41
CA LYS A 251 3.85 -28.41 11.84
C LYS A 251 4.26 -28.60 13.30
N SER A 252 5.42 -28.09 13.71
CA SER A 252 5.87 -28.19 15.11
C SER A 252 4.97 -27.45 16.09
N GLU A 253 4.46 -26.28 15.70
CA GLU A 253 3.48 -25.52 16.49
C GLU A 253 2.15 -26.29 16.61
N LEU A 254 1.69 -26.90 15.51
CA LEU A 254 0.50 -27.73 15.52
C LEU A 254 0.69 -28.94 16.45
N GLU A 255 1.82 -29.64 16.35
CA GLU A 255 2.15 -30.78 17.22
C GLU A 255 2.18 -30.35 18.71
N ALA A 256 2.80 -29.21 19.03
CA ALA A 256 2.80 -28.67 20.39
C ALA A 256 1.38 -28.35 20.90
N LEU A 257 0.54 -27.72 20.07
CA LEU A 257 -0.86 -27.44 20.42
C LEU A 257 -1.66 -28.74 20.61
N GLN A 258 -1.43 -29.74 19.76
CA GLN A 258 -2.05 -31.06 19.87
C GLN A 258 -1.66 -31.76 21.18
N GLU A 259 -0.40 -31.67 21.60
CA GLU A 259 0.07 -32.21 22.87
C GLU A 259 -0.55 -31.50 24.07
N ILE A 260 -0.55 -30.15 24.10
CA ILE A 260 -1.10 -29.34 25.20
C ILE A 260 -2.59 -29.63 25.39
N HIS A 261 -3.35 -29.73 24.30
CA HIS A 261 -4.79 -29.98 24.34
C HIS A 261 -5.17 -31.46 24.35
N GLN A 262 -4.17 -32.36 24.37
CA GLN A 262 -4.36 -33.82 24.26
C GLN A 262 -5.24 -34.22 23.08
N LEU A 263 -5.13 -33.47 21.98
CA LEU A 263 -5.97 -33.57 20.80
C LEU A 263 -5.10 -33.93 19.60
N ALA A 264 -5.29 -35.10 19.01
CA ALA A 264 -4.65 -35.45 17.74
C ALA A 264 -5.68 -35.42 16.61
N VAL A 265 -5.59 -34.41 15.73
CA VAL A 265 -6.47 -34.32 14.56
C VAL A 265 -6.00 -35.32 13.51
N THR A 266 -6.82 -36.32 13.20
CA THR A 266 -6.45 -37.39 12.27
C THR A 266 -6.91 -37.13 10.85
N LYS A 267 -8.09 -36.50 10.68
CA LYS A 267 -8.65 -36.26 9.35
C LYS A 267 -9.52 -35.00 9.34
N VAL A 268 -9.24 -34.10 8.40
CA VAL A 268 -10.07 -32.92 8.12
C VAL A 268 -10.50 -32.98 6.67
N SER A 269 -11.80 -33.19 6.44
CA SER A 269 -12.40 -33.07 5.11
C SER A 269 -13.72 -32.29 5.19
N PRO A 270 -14.22 -31.76 4.07
CA PRO A 270 -15.49 -31.02 4.06
C PRO A 270 -16.68 -31.82 4.62
N ASP A 271 -16.59 -33.15 4.52
CA ASP A 271 -17.65 -34.09 4.90
C ASP A 271 -17.39 -34.83 6.22
N VAL A 272 -16.17 -34.81 6.76
CA VAL A 272 -15.83 -35.53 8.00
C VAL A 272 -14.69 -34.82 8.74
N PHE A 273 -14.87 -34.62 10.04
CA PHE A 273 -13.83 -34.19 10.96
C PHE A 273 -13.57 -35.31 11.99
N GLU A 274 -12.37 -35.90 11.96
CA GLU A 274 -11.96 -36.96 12.89
C GLU A 274 -10.80 -36.49 13.76
N TYR A 275 -10.94 -36.71 15.07
CA TYR A 275 -9.87 -36.47 16.03
C TYR A 275 -9.83 -37.54 17.12
N VAL A 276 -8.68 -37.62 17.78
CA VAL A 276 -8.45 -38.50 18.93
C VAL A 276 -8.19 -37.64 20.15
N TYR A 277 -8.96 -37.85 21.22
CA TYR A 277 -8.80 -37.17 22.50
C TYR A 277 -8.09 -38.07 23.51
N ALA A 278 -7.09 -37.53 24.21
CA ALA A 278 -6.27 -38.18 25.24
C ALA A 278 -5.67 -39.54 24.83
N SER A 279 -5.48 -39.77 23.52
CA SER A 279 -5.13 -41.10 22.95
C SER A 279 -6.07 -42.25 23.32
N GLN A 280 -7.30 -41.93 23.75
CA GLN A 280 -8.26 -42.88 24.30
C GLN A 280 -9.55 -42.94 23.50
N PHE A 281 -10.07 -41.79 23.09
CA PHE A 281 -11.37 -41.68 22.43
C PHE A 281 -11.19 -41.17 21.01
N LYS A 282 -11.71 -41.90 20.03
CA LYS A 282 -11.83 -41.45 18.64
C LYS A 282 -13.21 -40.83 18.46
N VAL A 283 -13.24 -39.58 18.02
CA VAL A 283 -14.47 -38.83 17.71
C VAL A 283 -14.49 -38.58 16.20
N SER A 284 -15.56 -39.03 15.55
CA SER A 284 -15.84 -38.80 14.14
C SER A 284 -17.10 -37.97 14.01
N ILE A 285 -16.95 -36.76 13.47
CA ILE A 285 -18.02 -35.79 13.24
C ILE A 285 -18.27 -35.74 11.73
N PRO A 286 -19.36 -36.33 11.22
CA PRO A 286 -19.78 -36.10 9.85
C PRO A 286 -20.18 -34.64 9.67
N CYS A 287 -19.63 -34.00 8.66
CA CYS A 287 -19.89 -32.62 8.30
C CYS A 287 -20.57 -32.52 6.92
N ARG A 288 -21.17 -31.37 6.62
CA ARG A 288 -21.48 -30.94 5.25
C ARG A 288 -20.91 -29.55 5.09
N GLN A 289 -19.93 -29.39 4.20
CA GLN A 289 -19.23 -28.11 4.02
C GLN A 289 -18.73 -27.54 5.37
N TYR A 290 -18.11 -28.38 6.20
CA TYR A 290 -17.61 -28.04 7.54
C TYR A 290 -18.68 -27.71 8.60
N GLN A 291 -19.98 -27.84 8.29
CA GLN A 291 -21.04 -27.78 9.30
C GLN A 291 -21.31 -29.17 9.89
N PRO A 292 -21.27 -29.35 11.22
CA PRO A 292 -21.41 -30.67 11.83
C PRO A 292 -22.85 -31.19 11.75
N ILE A 293 -23.00 -32.50 11.58
CA ILE A 293 -24.28 -33.21 11.72
C ILE A 293 -24.27 -33.95 13.06
N PRO A 294 -24.76 -33.35 14.15
CA PRO A 294 -24.68 -33.95 15.49
C PRO A 294 -25.43 -35.29 15.57
N ALA A 295 -26.46 -35.49 14.76
CA ALA A 295 -27.25 -36.72 14.66
C ALA A 295 -26.45 -37.97 14.23
N LYS A 296 -25.30 -37.80 13.58
CA LYS A 296 -24.46 -38.91 13.07
C LYS A 296 -23.09 -38.97 13.73
N LEU A 297 -22.92 -38.28 14.86
CA LEU A 297 -21.69 -38.29 15.64
C LEU A 297 -21.36 -39.72 16.09
N ASP A 298 -20.16 -40.19 15.76
CA ASP A 298 -19.64 -41.44 16.30
C ASP A 298 -18.48 -41.17 17.26
N ILE A 299 -18.59 -41.75 18.45
CA ILE A 299 -17.60 -41.67 19.52
C ILE A 299 -17.31 -43.10 19.92
N GLY A 300 -16.05 -43.50 19.82
CA GLY A 300 -15.60 -44.85 20.15
C GLY A 300 -14.27 -44.84 20.88
N ILE A 301 -13.99 -45.95 21.57
CA ILE A 301 -12.69 -46.17 22.22
C ILE A 301 -11.69 -46.58 21.14
N LEU A 302 -10.51 -45.96 21.14
CA LEU A 302 -9.43 -46.28 20.23
C LEU A 302 -8.94 -47.71 20.45
N ASP A 303 -8.84 -48.51 19.38
CA ASP A 303 -8.48 -49.93 19.50
C ASP A 303 -7.08 -50.16 20.08
N SER A 304 -6.15 -49.22 19.87
CA SER A 304 -4.82 -49.24 20.48
C SER A 304 -4.85 -49.03 22.00
N PHE A 305 -5.87 -48.35 22.54
CA PHE A 305 -6.06 -48.16 23.98
C PHE A 305 -6.61 -49.44 24.63
N LYS A 306 -7.61 -50.08 24.00
CA LYS A 306 -8.18 -51.37 24.46
C LYS A 306 -7.13 -52.46 24.65
N ALA A 307 -6.06 -52.43 23.85
CA ALA A 307 -4.97 -53.40 23.91
C ALA A 307 -3.91 -53.11 24.99
N LYS A 308 -3.78 -51.86 25.47
CA LYS A 308 -2.65 -51.41 26.33
C LYS A 308 -3.02 -51.22 27.79
N VAL A 309 -4.25 -50.84 28.11
CA VAL A 309 -4.64 -50.44 29.48
C VAL A 309 -5.84 -51.27 29.93
N LYS A 310 -5.73 -51.85 31.13
CA LYS A 310 -6.84 -52.53 31.80
C LYS A 310 -7.75 -51.47 32.41
N ASP A 311 -8.96 -51.34 31.87
CA ASP A 311 -9.97 -50.43 32.39
C ASP A 311 -10.55 -51.00 33.70
N ASP A 312 -10.37 -50.28 34.82
CA ASP A 312 -10.93 -50.66 36.13
C ASP A 312 -12.47 -50.65 36.15
N PHE A 313 -13.10 -49.88 35.25
CA PHE A 313 -14.55 -49.67 35.18
C PHE A 313 -15.07 -49.65 33.73
N PRO A 314 -15.05 -50.77 32.99
CA PRO A 314 -15.43 -50.80 31.58
C PRO A 314 -16.90 -50.42 31.33
N ARG A 315 -17.79 -50.73 32.28
CA ARG A 315 -19.21 -50.36 32.22
C ARG A 315 -19.45 -48.86 32.39
N LEU A 316 -18.57 -48.16 33.09
CA LEU A 316 -18.63 -46.71 33.25
C LEU A 316 -18.22 -46.02 31.96
N THR A 317 -17.16 -46.52 31.32
CA THR A 317 -16.67 -46.01 30.03
C THR A 317 -17.74 -46.10 28.93
N THR A 318 -18.52 -47.18 28.88
CA THR A 318 -19.65 -47.29 27.94
C THR A 318 -20.73 -46.25 28.23
N VAL A 319 -21.08 -46.02 29.51
CA VAL A 319 -22.06 -44.99 29.89
C VAL A 319 -21.56 -43.60 29.53
N PHE A 320 -20.30 -43.27 29.77
CA PHE A 320 -19.73 -41.97 29.39
C PHE A 320 -19.78 -41.70 27.88
N LEU A 321 -19.58 -42.72 27.05
CA LEU A 321 -19.71 -42.58 25.59
C LEU A 321 -21.15 -42.31 25.17
N ASP A 322 -22.12 -43.00 25.78
CA ASP A 322 -23.53 -42.82 25.48
C ASP A 322 -24.03 -41.45 25.98
N VAL A 323 -23.58 -41.00 27.16
CA VAL A 323 -23.86 -39.67 27.72
C VAL A 323 -23.22 -38.57 26.87
N ALA A 324 -21.98 -38.75 26.39
CA ALA A 324 -21.31 -37.80 25.50
C ALA A 324 -22.13 -37.58 24.20
N LYS A 325 -22.60 -38.67 23.58
CA LYS A 325 -23.47 -38.62 22.39
C LYS A 325 -24.79 -37.90 22.71
N ALA A 326 -25.43 -38.23 23.82
CA ALA A 326 -26.68 -37.60 24.24
C ALA A 326 -26.52 -36.10 24.53
N THR A 327 -25.41 -35.69 25.15
CA THR A 327 -25.11 -34.29 25.50
C THR A 327 -24.91 -33.43 24.25
N VAL A 328 -24.16 -33.93 23.27
CA VAL A 328 -23.94 -33.23 22.01
C VAL A 328 -25.23 -33.14 21.18
N LEU A 329 -26.09 -34.17 21.21
CA LEU A 329 -27.39 -34.15 20.56
C LEU A 329 -28.36 -33.14 21.20
N ALA A 330 -28.37 -33.04 22.53
CA ALA A 330 -29.23 -32.13 23.27
C ALA A 330 -28.86 -30.66 23.06
N GLY A 331 -27.55 -30.36 22.96
CA GLY A 331 -27.05 -28.99 22.80
C GLY A 331 -27.23 -28.36 21.42
N LYS A 332 -27.53 -29.16 20.38
CA LYS A 332 -27.63 -28.72 18.96
C LYS A 332 -26.52 -27.73 18.55
N PRO A 333 -25.24 -28.12 18.64
CA PRO A 333 -24.13 -27.22 18.34
C PRO A 333 -24.09 -26.86 16.85
N ASP A 334 -23.82 -25.58 16.57
CA ASP A 334 -23.76 -25.03 15.21
C ASP A 334 -22.36 -25.15 14.60
N SER A 335 -21.33 -25.39 15.44
CA SER A 335 -19.93 -25.47 15.01
C SER A 335 -19.18 -26.69 15.56
N VAL A 336 -18.17 -27.16 14.81
CA VAL A 336 -17.24 -28.22 15.27
C VAL A 336 -16.50 -27.78 16.54
N ARG A 337 -16.28 -26.47 16.70
CA ARG A 337 -15.66 -25.89 17.89
C ARG A 337 -16.52 -26.06 19.14
N GLU A 338 -17.83 -25.81 19.05
CA GLU A 338 -18.76 -26.00 20.17
C GLU A 338 -18.85 -27.46 20.58
N ILE A 339 -18.88 -28.39 19.61
CA ILE A 339 -18.83 -29.83 19.87
C ILE A 339 -17.54 -30.17 20.63
N PHE A 340 -16.40 -29.65 20.16
CA PHE A 340 -15.12 -29.90 20.79
C PHE A 340 -15.07 -29.37 22.22
N GLN A 341 -15.46 -28.12 22.46
CA GLN A 341 -15.47 -27.52 23.81
C GLN A 341 -16.38 -28.29 24.77
N THR A 342 -17.62 -28.59 24.34
CA THR A 342 -18.58 -29.37 25.12
C THR A 342 -18.01 -30.74 25.47
N LEU A 343 -17.36 -31.41 24.51
CA LEU A 343 -16.76 -32.72 24.76
C LEU A 343 -15.53 -32.63 25.65
N VAL A 344 -14.67 -31.62 25.52
CA VAL A 344 -13.50 -31.43 26.41
C VAL A 344 -13.96 -31.21 27.85
N ASP A 345 -14.91 -30.30 28.08
CA ASP A 345 -15.46 -30.04 29.40
C ASP A 345 -16.07 -31.32 29.99
N PHE A 346 -16.83 -32.05 29.17
CA PHE A 346 -17.38 -33.35 29.54
C PHE A 346 -16.31 -34.37 29.93
N TRP A 347 -15.26 -34.55 29.11
CA TRP A 347 -14.20 -35.53 29.39
C TRP A 347 -13.40 -35.18 30.65
N THR A 348 -13.18 -33.90 30.91
CA THR A 348 -12.52 -33.46 32.15
C THR A 348 -13.38 -33.78 33.37
N GLY A 349 -14.70 -33.55 33.30
CA GLY A 349 -15.65 -33.95 34.35
C GLY A 349 -15.68 -35.47 34.56
N CYS A 350 -15.74 -36.26 33.49
CA CYS A 350 -15.68 -37.72 33.55
C CYS A 350 -14.36 -38.23 34.15
N SER A 351 -13.23 -37.60 33.84
CA SER A 351 -11.92 -37.95 34.41
C SER A 351 -11.88 -37.71 35.92
N GLN A 352 -12.41 -36.57 36.38
CA GLN A 352 -12.52 -36.26 37.81
C GLN A 352 -13.44 -37.25 38.54
N LEU A 353 -14.62 -37.52 37.99
CA LEU A 353 -15.59 -38.47 38.56
C LEU A 353 -15.00 -39.89 38.62
N ARG A 354 -14.29 -40.31 37.58
CA ARG A 354 -13.58 -41.59 37.54
C ARG A 354 -12.46 -41.64 38.59
N GLY A 355 -11.73 -40.54 38.78
CA GLY A 355 -10.74 -40.42 39.85
C GLY A 355 -11.35 -40.60 41.24
N GLN A 356 -12.51 -39.98 41.50
CA GLN A 356 -13.22 -40.15 42.78
C GLN A 356 -13.73 -41.58 43.00
N LEU A 357 -14.29 -42.22 41.97
CA LEU A 357 -14.74 -43.62 42.06
C LEU A 357 -13.55 -44.58 42.26
N SER A 358 -12.39 -44.26 41.70
CA SER A 358 -11.14 -44.99 41.96
C SER A 358 -10.68 -44.82 43.41
N LEU A 359 -10.72 -43.61 43.97
CA LEU A 359 -10.42 -43.40 45.40
C LEU A 359 -11.41 -44.12 46.32
N LEU A 360 -12.68 -44.13 45.95
CA LEU A 360 -13.72 -44.87 46.65
C LEU A 360 -13.48 -46.38 46.57
N SER A 361 -13.06 -46.90 45.42
CA SER A 361 -12.81 -48.33 45.21
C SER A 361 -11.58 -48.85 45.94
N VAL A 362 -10.62 -47.97 46.26
CA VAL A 362 -9.46 -48.30 47.12
C VAL A 362 -9.91 -48.59 48.56
N SER A 363 -10.90 -47.86 49.07
CA SER A 363 -11.36 -47.98 50.46
C SER A 363 -12.53 -48.95 50.64
N TYR A 364 -13.44 -49.00 49.67
CA TYR A 364 -14.65 -49.81 49.71
C TYR A 364 -14.88 -50.54 48.37
N PRO A 365 -15.39 -51.78 48.35
CA PRO A 365 -15.76 -52.43 47.10
C PRO A 365 -16.93 -51.68 46.43
N VAL A 366 -16.67 -51.10 45.26
CA VAL A 366 -17.65 -50.37 44.44
C VAL A 366 -18.12 -51.22 43.27
N GLN A 367 -19.44 -51.30 43.04
CA GLN A 367 -20.04 -51.89 41.85
C GLN A 367 -20.70 -50.79 41.03
N ILE A 368 -20.46 -50.77 39.72
CA ILE A 368 -21.06 -49.79 38.80
C ILE A 368 -22.09 -50.48 37.93
N GLU A 369 -23.31 -49.97 37.98
CA GLU A 369 -24.44 -50.44 37.18
C GLU A 369 -24.90 -49.33 36.25
N PRO A 370 -24.95 -49.55 34.92
CA PRO A 370 -25.56 -48.60 34.00
C PRO A 370 -27.07 -48.55 34.25
N VAL A 371 -27.63 -47.35 34.40
CA VAL A 371 -29.06 -47.15 34.66
C VAL A 371 -29.60 -46.13 33.66
N VAL A 372 -30.75 -46.40 33.06
CA VAL A 372 -31.45 -45.41 32.23
C VAL A 372 -32.41 -44.65 33.14
N LEU A 373 -32.17 -43.36 33.30
CA LEU A 373 -32.97 -42.45 34.14
C LEU A 373 -33.62 -41.42 33.23
N ASP A 374 -34.94 -41.30 33.30
CA ASP A 374 -35.73 -40.36 32.49
C ASP A 374 -35.47 -40.43 30.97
N GLY A 375 -35.21 -41.64 30.46
CA GLY A 375 -34.92 -41.87 29.04
C GLY A 375 -33.50 -41.48 28.60
N ALA A 376 -32.63 -41.06 29.52
CA ALA A 376 -31.23 -40.72 29.28
C ALA A 376 -30.28 -41.72 29.96
N PRO A 377 -29.08 -41.95 29.42
CA PRO A 377 -28.08 -42.83 30.03
C PRO A 377 -27.54 -42.21 31.32
N GLY A 378 -27.42 -43.02 32.37
CA GLY A 378 -26.81 -42.67 33.64
C GLY A 378 -26.13 -43.90 34.25
N PHE A 379 -25.58 -43.74 35.45
CA PHE A 379 -25.05 -44.89 36.18
C PHE A 379 -25.32 -44.77 37.67
N LYS A 380 -25.30 -45.93 38.32
CA LYS A 380 -25.40 -46.08 39.76
C LYS A 380 -24.11 -46.72 40.27
N ALA A 381 -23.50 -46.12 41.29
CA ALA A 381 -22.31 -46.63 41.96
C ALA A 381 -22.69 -47.09 43.37
N ASP A 382 -22.58 -48.39 43.61
CA ASP A 382 -22.91 -49.03 44.89
C ASP A 382 -21.63 -49.34 45.67
N ALA A 383 -21.39 -48.58 46.74
CA ALA A 383 -20.28 -48.78 47.66
C ALA A 383 -20.70 -49.62 48.87
N LYS A 384 -19.92 -50.67 49.19
CA LYS A 384 -20.18 -51.55 50.33
C LYS A 384 -19.39 -51.08 51.55
N VAL A 385 -20.07 -50.43 52.49
CA VAL A 385 -19.46 -49.88 53.71
C VAL A 385 -19.70 -50.83 54.90
N LEU A 386 -18.64 -51.15 55.64
CA LEU A 386 -18.67 -52.01 56.81
C LEU A 386 -18.45 -51.17 58.08
N PHE A 387 -19.43 -51.19 58.98
CA PHE A 387 -19.38 -50.49 60.25
C PHE A 387 -18.90 -51.46 61.34
N ARG A 388 -17.60 -51.42 61.64
CA ARG A 388 -16.94 -52.39 62.53
C ARG A 388 -17.40 -52.28 63.99
N SER A 389 -17.71 -51.07 64.47
CA SER A 389 -18.11 -50.83 65.88
C SER A 389 -19.42 -51.54 66.23
N ILE A 390 -20.39 -51.47 65.32
CA ILE A 390 -21.76 -51.97 65.50
C ILE A 390 -22.04 -53.29 64.75
N MET A 391 -21.02 -53.91 64.16
CA MET A 391 -21.12 -55.15 63.37
C MET A 391 -22.22 -55.09 62.30
N ALA A 392 -22.25 -54.00 61.53
CA ALA A 392 -23.27 -53.74 60.53
C ALA A 392 -22.69 -53.51 59.14
N LYS A 393 -23.49 -53.75 58.11
CA LYS A 393 -23.13 -53.51 56.71
C LYS A 393 -24.21 -52.70 56.03
N ALA A 394 -23.81 -51.62 55.35
CA ALA A 394 -24.70 -50.87 54.48
C ALA A 394 -24.14 -50.79 53.06
N HIS A 395 -25.04 -50.62 52.11
CA HIS A 395 -24.76 -50.35 50.72
C HIS A 395 -25.16 -48.91 50.45
N ILE A 396 -24.19 -48.05 50.17
CA ILE A 396 -24.42 -46.65 49.82
C ILE A 396 -24.41 -46.56 48.29
N SER A 397 -25.55 -46.20 47.74
CA SER A 397 -25.84 -46.12 46.32
C SER A 397 -25.84 -44.66 45.87
N PHE A 398 -24.91 -44.30 44.99
CA PHE A 398 -24.85 -42.98 44.37
C PHE A 398 -25.39 -43.07 42.94
N THR A 399 -26.47 -42.34 42.65
CA THR A 399 -27.10 -42.35 41.33
C THR A 399 -26.76 -41.06 40.60
N PHE A 400 -26.18 -41.21 39.40
CA PHE A 400 -25.73 -40.11 38.53
C PHE A 400 -26.58 -40.06 37.26
N PRO A 401 -27.58 -39.16 37.22
CA PRO A 401 -28.31 -38.83 35.99
C PRO A 401 -27.41 -38.21 34.91
N CYS A 402 -27.84 -38.28 33.65
CA CYS A 402 -27.16 -37.66 32.50
C CYS A 402 -26.82 -36.18 32.74
N ALA A 403 -27.75 -35.41 33.30
CA ALA A 403 -27.58 -33.99 33.63
C ALA A 403 -26.47 -33.74 34.68
N VAL A 404 -26.26 -34.69 35.59
CA VAL A 404 -25.22 -34.60 36.62
C VAL A 404 -23.85 -34.88 36.01
N ILE A 405 -23.77 -35.89 35.15
CA ILE A 405 -22.52 -36.30 34.49
C ILE A 405 -22.06 -35.20 33.52
N SER A 406 -22.98 -34.57 32.77
CA SER A 406 -22.65 -33.53 31.80
C SER A 406 -22.27 -32.17 32.43
N GLY A 407 -22.78 -31.87 33.63
CA GLY A 407 -22.50 -30.64 34.37
C GLY A 407 -21.46 -30.75 35.49
N TRP A 408 -20.80 -31.91 35.64
CA TRP A 408 -19.82 -32.15 36.70
C TRP A 408 -18.64 -31.18 36.59
N PRO A 409 -18.18 -30.51 37.66
CA PRO A 409 -18.51 -30.68 39.09
C PRO A 409 -19.57 -29.72 39.65
N TYR A 410 -20.28 -28.94 38.83
CA TYR A 410 -21.25 -27.95 39.31
C TYR A 410 -22.60 -28.57 39.73
N SER A 411 -22.78 -29.86 39.47
CA SER A 411 -24.01 -30.62 39.68
C SER A 411 -23.97 -31.55 40.91
N ILE A 412 -22.99 -31.40 41.82
CA ILE A 412 -22.82 -32.29 43.00
C ILE A 412 -24.10 -32.36 43.86
N ASP A 413 -24.81 -31.24 44.01
CA ASP A 413 -26.05 -31.17 44.80
C ASP A 413 -27.22 -31.97 44.21
N SER A 414 -27.11 -32.38 42.94
CA SER A 414 -28.15 -33.12 42.22
C SER A 414 -27.91 -34.63 42.17
N ILE A 415 -26.89 -35.13 42.88
CA ILE A 415 -26.67 -36.57 43.06
C ILE A 415 -27.76 -37.14 43.97
N VAL A 416 -28.43 -38.21 43.52
CA VAL A 416 -29.40 -38.92 44.34
C VAL A 416 -28.68 -40.03 45.09
N CYS A 417 -28.75 -40.00 46.42
CA CYS A 417 -28.12 -40.98 47.31
C CYS A 417 -29.18 -41.86 47.97
N ASP A 418 -28.95 -43.17 47.96
CA ASP A 418 -29.75 -44.16 48.69
C ASP A 418 -28.84 -45.00 49.59
N ALA A 419 -29.34 -45.42 50.75
CA ALA A 419 -28.60 -46.31 51.64
C ALA A 419 -29.46 -47.53 52.02
N LEU A 420 -29.00 -48.71 51.63
CA LEU A 420 -29.65 -49.99 51.94
C LEU A 420 -28.86 -50.74 53.01
N VAL A 421 -29.50 -51.02 54.13
CA VAL A 421 -28.89 -51.77 55.23
C VAL A 421 -28.91 -53.26 54.88
N GLY A 422 -27.72 -53.86 54.80
CA GLY A 422 -27.57 -55.30 54.55
C GLY A 422 -27.83 -56.13 55.81
N TYR A 423 -27.24 -55.73 56.95
CA TYR A 423 -27.51 -56.31 58.27
C TYR A 423 -27.01 -55.37 59.37
N GLY A 424 -27.57 -55.49 60.58
CA GLY A 424 -27.23 -54.70 61.76
C GLY A 424 -28.29 -53.65 62.14
N PRO A 425 -28.17 -53.01 63.33
CA PRO A 425 -29.16 -52.06 63.86
C PRO A 425 -28.98 -50.65 63.26
N LEU A 426 -28.88 -50.55 61.95
CA LEU A 426 -28.72 -49.28 61.23
C LEU A 426 -30.05 -48.83 60.62
N ASN A 427 -30.28 -47.52 60.60
CA ASN A 427 -31.36 -46.90 59.85
C ASN A 427 -30.82 -46.36 58.52
N GLY A 428 -31.35 -46.85 57.40
CA GLY A 428 -30.91 -46.43 56.06
C GLY A 428 -31.18 -44.94 55.79
N ASP A 429 -32.27 -44.40 56.34
CA ASP A 429 -32.63 -42.99 56.14
C ASP A 429 -31.63 -42.05 56.83
N GLU A 430 -31.13 -42.41 58.03
CA GLU A 430 -30.15 -41.60 58.76
C GLU A 430 -28.77 -41.58 58.08
N ILE A 431 -28.36 -42.71 57.48
CA ILE A 431 -27.12 -42.78 56.69
C ILE A 431 -27.26 -41.91 55.43
N ARG A 432 -28.41 -41.96 54.75
CA ARG A 432 -28.69 -41.12 53.58
C ARG A 432 -28.60 -39.64 53.93
N ASP A 433 -29.17 -39.23 55.06
CA ASP A 433 -29.19 -37.82 55.46
C ASP A 433 -27.77 -37.30 55.79
N VAL A 434 -26.92 -38.12 56.43
CA VAL A 434 -25.51 -37.77 56.69
C VAL A 434 -24.73 -37.63 55.38
N VAL A 435 -24.87 -38.59 54.47
CA VAL A 435 -24.20 -38.58 53.16
C VAL A 435 -24.65 -37.38 52.31
N THR A 436 -25.96 -37.09 52.28
CA THR A 436 -26.52 -35.96 51.52
C THR A 436 -26.08 -34.62 52.09
N LYS A 437 -25.99 -34.50 53.42
CA LYS A 437 -25.49 -33.31 54.10
C LYS A 437 -24.01 -33.05 53.79
N ARG A 438 -23.19 -34.11 53.71
CA ARG A 438 -21.78 -33.96 53.34
C ARG A 438 -21.62 -33.56 51.87
N LEU A 439 -22.38 -34.17 50.96
CA LEU A 439 -22.34 -33.82 49.54
C LEU A 439 -22.78 -32.39 49.26
N SER A 440 -23.82 -31.90 49.94
CA SER A 440 -24.26 -30.49 49.84
C SER A 440 -23.31 -29.47 50.48
N SER A 441 -22.32 -29.93 51.27
CA SER A 441 -21.25 -29.08 51.78
C SER A 441 -20.04 -29.00 50.84
N ALA A 442 -19.95 -29.90 49.85
CA ALA A 442 -18.86 -29.91 48.89
C ALA A 442 -19.08 -28.83 47.83
N THR A 443 -18.09 -27.97 47.63
CA THR A 443 -18.14 -26.91 46.61
C THR A 443 -17.46 -27.38 45.33
N ALA A 444 -17.85 -26.85 44.15
CA ALA A 444 -17.26 -27.21 42.86
C ALA A 444 -15.71 -27.09 42.81
N THR A 445 -15.11 -26.24 43.64
CA THR A 445 -13.65 -26.05 43.77
C THR A 445 -12.97 -27.03 44.74
N ASP A 446 -13.73 -27.64 45.65
CA ASP A 446 -13.25 -28.57 46.68
C ASP A 446 -14.04 -29.89 46.60
N ASN A 447 -14.05 -30.46 45.40
CA ASN A 447 -14.74 -31.71 45.09
C ASN A 447 -13.79 -32.92 45.16
N TYR A 448 -12.56 -32.77 45.67
CA TYR A 448 -11.64 -33.91 45.71
C TYR A 448 -12.12 -34.94 46.73
N ALA A 449 -12.30 -36.20 46.32
CA ALA A 449 -12.72 -37.32 47.17
C ALA A 449 -14.07 -37.17 47.91
N CYS A 450 -14.97 -36.29 47.49
CA CYS A 450 -16.24 -36.01 48.18
C CYS A 450 -17.09 -37.27 48.46
N LEU A 451 -17.13 -38.24 47.54
CA LEU A 451 -17.86 -39.50 47.68
C LEU A 451 -17.23 -40.41 48.75
N LEU A 452 -15.90 -40.38 48.86
CA LEU A 452 -15.16 -41.15 49.86
C LEU A 452 -15.33 -40.53 51.25
N ASP A 453 -15.17 -39.20 51.35
CA ASP A 453 -15.38 -38.44 52.58
C ASP A 453 -16.79 -38.64 53.14
N ALA A 454 -17.83 -38.64 52.28
CA ALA A 454 -19.20 -38.90 52.69
C ALA A 454 -19.39 -40.31 53.26
N CYS A 455 -18.68 -41.31 52.72
CA CYS A 455 -18.69 -42.68 53.26
C CYS A 455 -17.93 -42.79 54.59
N ILE A 456 -16.81 -42.07 54.73
CA ILE A 456 -16.01 -42.04 55.97
C ILE A 456 -16.77 -41.32 57.09
N GLU A 457 -17.40 -40.18 56.80
CA GLU A 457 -18.19 -39.43 57.79
C GLU A 457 -19.38 -40.24 58.29
N ALA A 458 -20.07 -40.97 57.39
CA ALA A 458 -21.08 -41.93 57.80
C ALA A 458 -20.47 -43.01 58.72
N GLN A 459 -19.30 -43.55 58.39
CA GLN A 459 -18.62 -44.55 59.21
C GLN A 459 -18.21 -44.03 60.60
N ASP A 460 -17.79 -42.77 60.71
CA ASP A 460 -17.36 -42.16 61.98
C ASP A 460 -18.55 -41.85 62.89
N VAL A 461 -19.64 -41.29 62.35
CA VAL A 461 -20.85 -40.93 63.11
C VAL A 461 -21.51 -42.17 63.74
N PHE A 462 -21.60 -43.27 63.00
CA PHE A 462 -22.17 -44.54 63.49
C PHE A 462 -21.11 -45.49 64.07
N GLY A 463 -19.84 -45.11 64.03
CA GLY A 463 -18.72 -45.85 64.65
C GLY A 463 -18.42 -45.39 66.08
N ALA A 464 -18.74 -44.14 66.42
CA ALA A 464 -18.55 -43.55 67.75
C ALA A 464 -19.71 -43.79 68.74
N GLN A 465 -20.84 -44.31 68.24
CA GLN A 465 -21.96 -44.83 69.03
C GLN A 465 -21.76 -46.33 69.28
#